data_AF-A9CKV4-F1
#
_entry.id   AF-A9CKV4-F1
#
_cell.length_a   1.000
_cell.length_b   1.000
_cell.length_c   1.000
_cell.angle_alpha   90.00
_cell.angle_beta   90.00
_cell.angle_gamma   90.00
#
_symmetry.space_group_name_H-M   'P 1'
#
loop_
_entity.id
_entity.type
_entity.pdbx_description
1 polymer ?
#
loop_
_entity_poly.entity_id
_entity_poly.type
_entity_poly.pdbx_seq_one_letter_code
_entity_poly.pdbx_strand_id
1 'polypeptide(L)'
;MRHPSIATVVTPQSKSVNQSDAFLASKHNQLNLFNSIDHLVTDEKKLSDSERGAIEHHIVNIRAAIARSLWSKEIYVGTSLLDEHVLACAKQGGGGVPGKMLSDLASAGVERPGFVLYPLTSFGMKMEMLPWRNSGLKSHILFRAAGFAVSAQTNSVARAHDRLIEMARGLGIRQRIERGDIEHFSHAAQWLKTNPLLLVKLTSHTGDMYENQFVYTLKIRSAASALLMLHALSVERDGSIDKFSSSAHVNNWETLDIRHYLIGEGRRSGKIATRRVPMNVSALDLARLSDVAAVVSTEAMETNTMKRFERQIVAALKTVEQGYFRHVHLTAGSKMEARFYKRIVTALDWFRQSFGSHANESEAIVALAVAFETLLTDHYQPGVAERIKRRAGICMKGVPRVSSYQQSIIELYHARGSIVHTGELGQAANVERAQAAFARCFCSLVSRLPSGRLPNSDPVRNLLGDTG
;
A
#
# COMPACT_ATOMS: atom_id res chain seq x y z
N MET A 1 10.63 -13.82 -6.90
CA MET A 1 9.37 -13.15 -7.29
C MET A 1 9.45 -12.89 -8.78
N ARG A 2 8.45 -13.27 -9.59
CA ARG A 2 8.44 -12.92 -11.01
C ARG A 2 8.17 -11.42 -11.11
N HIS A 3 9.02 -10.69 -11.82
CA HIS A 3 8.78 -9.29 -12.12
C HIS A 3 7.48 -9.17 -12.93
N PRO A 4 6.66 -8.12 -12.70
CA PRO A 4 5.58 -7.78 -13.62
C PRO A 4 6.12 -7.78 -15.04
N SER A 5 5.42 -8.46 -15.94
CA SER A 5 5.81 -8.50 -17.35
C SER A 5 4.59 -8.23 -18.20
N ILE A 6 4.72 -7.25 -19.08
CA ILE A 6 3.66 -6.85 -19.99
C ILE A 6 3.32 -7.96 -20.99
N ALA A 7 4.28 -8.85 -21.29
CA ALA A 7 4.06 -10.03 -22.13
C ALA A 7 3.01 -11.01 -21.57
N THR A 8 2.70 -10.92 -20.27
CA THR A 8 1.66 -11.74 -19.63
C THR A 8 0.29 -11.06 -19.55
N VAL A 9 0.20 -9.82 -20.04
CA VAL A 9 -1.05 -9.05 -20.10
C VAL A 9 -1.84 -9.53 -21.31
N VAL A 10 -3.05 -10.00 -21.07
CA VAL A 10 -3.95 -10.43 -22.15
C VAL A 10 -4.61 -9.19 -22.73
N THR A 11 -4.59 -9.09 -24.06
CA THR A 11 -5.31 -8.03 -24.78
C THR A 11 -6.80 -8.10 -24.47
N PRO A 12 -7.45 -7.01 -24.03
CA PRO A 12 -8.88 -7.03 -23.73
C PRO A 12 -9.71 -7.19 -25.01
N GLN A 13 -10.64 -8.14 -25.03
CA GLN A 13 -11.45 -8.51 -26.22
C GLN A 13 -12.96 -8.62 -25.93
N SER A 14 -13.51 -7.83 -25.00
CA SER A 14 -14.95 -7.88 -24.73
C SER A 14 -15.76 -7.31 -25.91
N LYS A 15 -17.03 -7.72 -26.03
CA LYS A 15 -17.97 -7.17 -27.05
C LYS A 15 -17.95 -5.64 -27.07
N SER A 16 -17.98 -5.03 -25.88
CA SER A 16 -17.96 -3.57 -25.72
C SER A 16 -16.64 -2.95 -26.19
N VAL A 17 -15.49 -3.58 -25.89
CA VAL A 17 -14.17 -3.10 -26.35
C VAL A 17 -14.05 -3.21 -27.87
N ASN A 18 -14.49 -4.33 -28.45
CA ASN A 18 -14.44 -4.54 -29.91
C ASN A 18 -15.33 -3.54 -30.65
N GLN A 19 -16.50 -3.20 -30.08
CA GLN A 19 -17.38 -2.15 -30.62
C GLN A 19 -16.72 -0.76 -30.56
N SER A 20 -16.08 -0.41 -29.44
CA SER A 20 -15.31 0.84 -29.35
C SER A 20 -14.16 0.91 -30.33
N ASP A 21 -13.41 -0.18 -30.49
CA ASP A 21 -12.27 -0.25 -31.41
C ASP A 21 -12.71 -0.08 -32.87
N ALA A 22 -13.80 -0.76 -33.27
CA ALA A 22 -14.39 -0.61 -34.59
C ALA A 22 -14.93 0.81 -34.82
N PHE A 23 -15.58 1.41 -33.81
CA PHE A 23 -16.08 2.78 -33.90
C PHE A 23 -14.93 3.78 -34.13
N LEU A 24 -13.87 3.74 -33.30
CA LEU A 24 -12.73 4.64 -33.45
C LEU A 24 -12.00 4.42 -34.77
N ALA A 25 -11.88 3.17 -35.23
CA ALA A 25 -11.32 2.86 -36.54
C ALA A 25 -12.11 3.53 -37.68
N SER A 26 -13.44 3.56 -37.61
CA SER A 26 -14.29 4.24 -38.59
C SER A 26 -14.17 5.77 -38.55
N LYS A 27 -13.66 6.32 -37.45
CA LYS A 27 -13.55 7.77 -37.19
C LYS A 27 -12.12 8.30 -37.33
N HIS A 28 -11.16 7.49 -37.77
CA HIS A 28 -9.73 7.82 -37.77
C HIS A 28 -9.39 9.15 -38.49
N ASN A 29 -10.02 9.45 -39.63
CA ASN A 29 -9.80 10.70 -40.37
C ASN A 29 -10.24 11.93 -39.57
N GLN A 30 -11.33 11.82 -38.81
CA GLN A 30 -11.79 12.91 -37.94
C GLN A 30 -10.85 13.07 -36.74
N LEU A 31 -10.33 11.97 -36.19
CA LEU A 31 -9.37 12.00 -35.08
C LEU A 31 -8.04 12.68 -35.45
N ASN A 32 -7.65 12.65 -36.73
CA ASN A 32 -6.45 13.34 -37.23
C ASN A 32 -6.54 14.87 -37.15
N LEU A 33 -7.74 15.44 -36.93
CA LEU A 33 -7.93 16.88 -36.74
C LEU A 33 -7.48 17.39 -35.36
N PHE A 34 -7.18 16.47 -34.44
CA PHE A 34 -6.85 16.76 -33.05
C PHE A 34 -5.41 16.35 -32.78
N ASN A 35 -4.71 17.09 -31.92
CA ASN A 35 -3.30 16.81 -31.59
C ASN A 35 -3.17 16.02 -30.29
N SER A 36 -4.07 16.27 -29.36
CA SER A 36 -4.15 15.68 -28.02
C SER A 36 -5.60 15.39 -27.64
N ILE A 37 -5.79 14.68 -26.53
CA ILE A 37 -7.11 14.49 -25.91
C ILE A 37 -7.68 15.83 -25.47
N ASP A 38 -6.87 16.72 -24.89
CA ASP A 38 -7.33 18.06 -24.49
C ASP A 38 -7.88 18.86 -25.68
N HIS A 39 -7.22 18.81 -26.84
CA HIS A 39 -7.70 19.47 -28.06
C HIS A 39 -9.00 18.83 -28.57
N LEU A 40 -9.18 17.52 -28.40
CA LEU A 40 -10.44 16.84 -28.76
C LEU A 40 -11.59 17.26 -27.84
N VAL A 41 -11.37 17.29 -26.53
CA VAL A 41 -12.41 17.57 -25.52
C VAL A 41 -12.82 19.04 -25.54
N THR A 42 -11.86 19.95 -25.77
CA THR A 42 -12.09 21.41 -25.82
C THR A 42 -12.47 21.93 -27.21
N ASP A 43 -12.63 21.05 -28.20
CA ASP A 43 -13.10 21.44 -29.52
C ASP A 43 -14.50 22.05 -29.42
N GLU A 44 -14.76 23.16 -30.08
CA GLU A 44 -16.12 23.75 -30.17
C GLU A 44 -16.59 23.88 -31.61
N LYS A 45 -15.75 23.50 -32.59
CA LYS A 45 -15.94 23.90 -33.99
C LYS A 45 -15.91 22.73 -34.97
N LYS A 46 -15.15 21.67 -34.71
CA LYS A 46 -14.89 20.60 -35.68
C LYS A 46 -15.86 19.43 -35.55
N LEU A 47 -16.37 19.16 -34.35
CA LEU A 47 -17.32 18.09 -34.04
C LEU A 47 -18.57 18.64 -33.35
N SER A 48 -19.70 18.01 -33.66
CA SER A 48 -20.91 18.18 -32.85
C SER A 48 -20.70 17.60 -31.45
N ASP A 49 -21.41 18.13 -30.44
CA ASP A 49 -21.29 17.66 -29.06
C ASP A 49 -21.62 16.16 -28.91
N SER A 50 -22.59 15.67 -29.69
CA SER A 50 -22.95 14.24 -29.69
C SER A 50 -21.83 13.37 -30.26
N GLU A 51 -21.14 13.81 -31.31
CA GLU A 51 -20.01 13.07 -31.88
C GLU A 51 -18.80 13.09 -30.95
N ARG A 52 -18.51 14.25 -30.34
CA ARG A 52 -17.44 14.39 -29.36
C ARG A 52 -17.66 13.46 -28.17
N GLY A 53 -18.85 13.49 -27.58
CA GLY A 53 -19.22 12.60 -26.47
C GLY A 53 -19.15 11.11 -26.84
N ALA A 54 -19.51 10.74 -28.08
CA ALA A 54 -19.37 9.36 -28.55
C ALA A 54 -17.89 8.94 -28.66
N ILE A 55 -17.02 9.79 -29.23
CA ILE A 55 -15.58 9.51 -29.33
C ILE A 55 -14.98 9.38 -27.93
N GLU A 56 -15.25 10.33 -27.03
CA GLU A 56 -14.78 10.31 -25.65
C GLU A 56 -15.20 9.02 -24.93
N HIS A 57 -16.47 8.63 -25.03
CA HIS A 57 -16.97 7.39 -24.48
C HIS A 57 -16.18 6.17 -24.99
N HIS A 58 -15.94 6.09 -26.30
CA HIS A 58 -15.24 4.95 -26.88
C HIS A 58 -13.75 4.91 -26.51
N ILE A 59 -13.08 6.07 -26.41
CA ILE A 59 -11.70 6.19 -25.88
C ILE A 59 -11.66 5.70 -24.43
N VAL A 60 -12.52 6.24 -23.57
CA VAL A 60 -12.61 5.90 -22.14
C VAL A 60 -12.84 4.40 -21.93
N ASN A 61 -13.68 3.78 -22.75
CA ASN A 61 -13.96 2.34 -22.66
C ASN A 61 -12.73 1.48 -22.99
N ILE A 62 -12.02 1.79 -24.07
CA ILE A 62 -10.77 1.10 -24.43
C ILE A 62 -9.72 1.32 -23.35
N ARG A 63 -9.50 2.58 -22.94
CA ARG A 63 -8.56 2.96 -21.89
C ARG A 63 -8.83 2.17 -20.60
N ALA A 64 -10.07 2.15 -20.13
CA ALA A 64 -10.44 1.44 -18.91
C ALA A 64 -10.18 -0.07 -19.00
N ALA A 65 -10.41 -0.69 -20.17
CA ALA A 65 -10.13 -2.10 -20.38
C ALA A 65 -8.62 -2.42 -20.35
N ILE A 66 -7.80 -1.55 -20.96
CA ILE A 66 -6.34 -1.68 -20.94
C ILE A 66 -5.80 -1.44 -19.53
N ALA A 67 -6.23 -0.38 -18.85
CA ALA A 67 -5.85 -0.07 -17.47
C ALA A 67 -6.16 -1.26 -16.55
N ARG A 68 -7.37 -1.85 -16.62
CA ARG A 68 -7.72 -3.06 -15.87
C ARG A 68 -6.76 -4.22 -16.15
N SER A 69 -6.41 -4.43 -17.42
CA SER A 69 -5.52 -5.52 -17.83
C SER A 69 -4.11 -5.32 -17.29
N LEU A 70 -3.56 -4.11 -17.38
CA LEU A 70 -2.24 -3.74 -16.85
C LEU A 70 -2.18 -3.78 -15.32
N TRP A 71 -3.16 -3.17 -14.65
CA TRP A 71 -3.21 -3.08 -13.19
C TRP A 71 -3.41 -4.47 -12.55
N SER A 72 -4.10 -5.40 -13.22
CA SER A 72 -4.19 -6.80 -12.80
C SER A 72 -2.84 -7.52 -12.72
N LYS A 73 -1.82 -6.98 -13.40
CA LYS A 73 -0.42 -7.46 -13.40
C LYS A 73 0.51 -6.54 -12.60
N GLU A 74 -0.03 -5.62 -11.82
CA GLU A 74 0.72 -4.63 -11.03
C GLU A 74 1.58 -3.68 -11.89
N ILE A 75 1.14 -3.38 -13.12
CA ILE A 75 1.72 -2.37 -13.99
C ILE A 75 0.75 -1.18 -14.01
N TYR A 76 1.09 -0.10 -13.32
CA TYR A 76 0.21 1.05 -13.12
C TYR A 76 0.56 2.19 -14.09
N VAL A 77 -0.12 2.24 -15.23
CA VAL A 77 0.01 3.35 -16.18
C VAL A 77 -1.13 4.34 -15.93
N GLY A 78 -0.77 5.62 -15.80
CA GLY A 78 -1.70 6.74 -15.60
C GLY A 78 -2.70 6.87 -16.76
N THR A 79 -3.88 7.36 -16.45
CA THR A 79 -5.00 7.42 -17.39
C THR A 79 -4.77 8.40 -18.52
N SER A 80 -4.16 9.56 -18.28
CA SER A 80 -3.88 10.55 -19.32
C SER A 80 -2.87 10.04 -20.33
N LEU A 81 -1.84 9.31 -19.89
CA LEU A 81 -0.90 8.63 -20.79
C LEU A 81 -1.60 7.59 -21.68
N LEU A 82 -2.55 6.84 -21.10
CA LEU A 82 -3.32 5.85 -21.84
C LEU A 82 -4.29 6.52 -22.82
N ASP A 83 -4.98 7.59 -22.43
CA ASP A 83 -5.93 8.30 -23.30
C ASP A 83 -5.21 8.88 -24.52
N GLU A 84 -4.04 9.53 -24.33
CA GLU A 84 -3.21 10.02 -25.44
C GLU A 84 -2.74 8.89 -26.37
N HIS A 85 -2.36 7.73 -25.82
CA HIS A 85 -1.96 6.57 -26.63
C HIS A 85 -3.15 5.95 -27.38
N VAL A 86 -4.35 5.89 -26.78
CA VAL A 86 -5.56 5.44 -27.48
C VAL A 86 -5.81 6.34 -28.69
N LEU A 87 -5.76 7.67 -28.50
CA LEU A 87 -5.95 8.62 -29.59
C LEU A 87 -4.89 8.46 -30.69
N ALA A 88 -3.61 8.37 -30.31
CA ALA A 88 -2.50 8.19 -31.24
C ALA A 88 -2.63 6.90 -32.07
N CYS A 89 -3.02 5.79 -31.44
CA CYS A 89 -3.25 4.52 -32.12
C CYS A 89 -4.49 4.58 -33.04
N ALA A 90 -5.56 5.23 -32.59
CA ALA A 90 -6.81 5.33 -33.35
C ALA A 90 -6.66 6.16 -34.63
N LYS A 91 -5.83 7.22 -34.60
CA LYS A 91 -5.47 8.05 -35.77
C LYS A 91 -4.86 7.26 -36.93
N GLN A 92 -4.13 6.19 -36.63
CA GLN A 92 -3.51 5.32 -37.64
C GLN A 92 -4.53 4.50 -38.43
N GLY A 93 -5.76 4.37 -37.94
CA GLY A 93 -6.80 3.56 -38.56
C GLY A 93 -6.58 2.04 -38.42
N GLY A 94 -7.46 1.26 -39.07
CA GLY A 94 -7.36 -0.21 -39.16
C GLY A 94 -7.72 -1.00 -37.89
N GLY A 95 -8.15 -0.33 -36.82
CA GLY A 95 -8.52 -0.97 -35.54
C GLY A 95 -7.34 -1.60 -34.82
N GLY A 96 -7.63 -2.51 -33.89
CA GLY A 96 -6.66 -3.23 -33.08
C GLY A 96 -5.96 -2.36 -32.04
N VAL A 97 -6.58 -1.24 -31.62
CA VAL A 97 -5.98 -0.27 -30.69
C VAL A 97 -5.45 -0.92 -29.41
N PRO A 98 -6.20 -1.82 -28.71
CA PRO A 98 -5.69 -2.44 -27.49
C PRO A 98 -4.39 -3.24 -27.68
N GLY A 99 -4.27 -3.97 -28.81
CA GLY A 99 -3.07 -4.76 -29.10
C GLY A 99 -1.87 -3.89 -29.43
N LYS A 100 -2.06 -2.86 -30.26
CA LYS A 100 -1.02 -1.88 -30.61
C LYS A 100 -0.49 -1.18 -29.37
N MET A 101 -1.38 -0.71 -28.49
CA MET A 101 -0.99 -0.06 -27.23
C MET A 101 -0.15 -0.96 -26.32
N LEU A 102 -0.52 -2.23 -26.15
CA LEU A 102 0.28 -3.15 -25.33
C LEU A 102 1.68 -3.37 -25.92
N SER A 103 1.80 -3.43 -27.25
CA SER A 103 3.09 -3.52 -27.95
C SER A 103 3.95 -2.25 -27.77
N ASP A 104 3.34 -1.08 -27.88
CA ASP A 104 4.03 0.21 -27.72
C ASP A 104 4.53 0.40 -26.28
N LEU A 105 3.67 0.12 -25.30
CA LEU A 105 4.03 0.14 -23.88
C LEU A 105 5.16 -0.85 -23.57
N ALA A 106 5.15 -2.04 -24.18
CA ALA A 106 6.23 -3.01 -24.04
C ALA A 106 7.55 -2.46 -24.59
N SER A 107 7.49 -1.84 -25.76
CA SER A 107 8.64 -1.22 -26.42
C SER A 107 9.22 -0.04 -25.63
N ALA A 108 8.35 0.72 -24.96
CA ALA A 108 8.73 1.80 -24.04
C ALA A 108 9.35 1.27 -22.72
N GLY A 109 9.14 -0.01 -22.41
CA GLY A 109 9.68 -0.66 -21.22
C GLY A 109 8.92 -0.31 -19.94
N VAL A 110 7.60 -0.11 -20.01
CA VAL A 110 6.80 0.30 -18.84
C VAL A 110 6.79 -0.73 -17.70
N GLU A 111 7.15 -1.98 -17.96
CA GLU A 111 7.28 -3.04 -16.96
C GLU A 111 8.46 -2.86 -15.99
N ARG A 112 9.38 -1.96 -16.33
CA ARG A 112 10.58 -1.68 -15.54
C ARG A 112 10.20 -1.10 -14.16
N PRO A 113 10.73 -1.67 -13.06
CA PRO A 113 10.35 -1.24 -11.73
C PRO A 113 10.92 0.14 -11.42
N GLY A 114 10.12 0.91 -10.70
CA GLY A 114 10.47 2.17 -10.07
C GLY A 114 10.27 2.10 -8.56
N PHE A 115 10.15 3.26 -7.93
CA PHE A 115 9.87 3.36 -6.50
C PHE A 115 8.96 4.53 -6.15
N VAL A 116 8.33 4.44 -4.98
CA VAL A 116 7.87 5.58 -4.20
C VAL A 116 8.70 5.66 -2.93
N LEU A 117 9.22 6.85 -2.63
CA LEU A 117 9.97 7.17 -1.43
C LEU A 117 9.13 8.11 -0.58
N TYR A 118 8.92 7.71 0.67
CA TYR A 118 8.08 8.43 1.61
C TYR A 118 8.78 8.59 2.97
N PRO A 119 8.69 9.75 3.63
CA PRO A 119 9.17 9.89 5.00
C PRO A 119 8.29 9.11 5.97
N LEU A 120 8.92 8.49 6.95
CA LEU A 120 8.23 7.99 8.14
C LEU A 120 8.42 8.97 9.30
N THR A 121 7.53 8.87 10.28
CA THR A 121 7.66 9.53 11.56
C THR A 121 7.57 8.51 12.70
N SER A 122 8.29 8.78 13.79
CA SER A 122 8.39 7.95 15.00
C SER A 122 8.92 6.53 14.79
N PHE A 123 9.40 6.23 13.58
CA PHE A 123 10.03 4.97 13.24
C PHE A 123 11.48 4.92 13.71
N GLY A 124 11.85 3.81 14.34
CA GLY A 124 13.18 3.56 14.87
C GLY A 124 13.80 2.27 14.36
N MET A 125 15.13 2.25 14.36
CA MET A 125 15.91 1.02 14.27
C MET A 125 16.69 0.81 15.56
N LYS A 126 16.85 -0.45 15.96
CA LYS A 126 17.76 -0.81 17.06
C LYS A 126 19.17 -0.34 16.69
N MET A 127 19.80 0.39 17.58
CA MET A 127 21.16 0.91 17.45
C MET A 127 22.06 0.29 18.51
N GLU A 128 23.36 0.41 18.27
CA GLU A 128 24.36 0.12 19.28
C GLU A 128 24.42 1.27 20.29
N MET A 129 24.37 0.93 21.58
CA MET A 129 24.63 1.92 22.65
C MET A 129 26.11 2.34 22.70
N LEU A 130 27.02 1.43 22.33
CA LEU A 130 28.46 1.60 22.52
C LEU A 130 29.19 1.39 21.20
N PRO A 131 29.92 2.40 20.67
CA PRO A 131 30.47 2.40 19.31
C PRO A 131 31.60 1.38 19.09
N TRP A 132 32.16 0.79 20.15
CA TRP A 132 33.20 -0.24 20.08
C TRP A 132 32.65 -1.67 19.94
N ARG A 133 31.34 -1.86 20.03
CA ARG A 133 30.72 -3.19 20.00
C ARG A 133 30.15 -3.46 18.61
N ASN A 134 30.91 -4.11 17.74
CA ASN A 134 30.45 -4.46 16.40
C ASN A 134 29.37 -5.56 16.44
N SER A 135 28.11 -5.16 16.55
CA SER A 135 26.96 -6.06 16.67
C SER A 135 26.39 -6.50 15.32
N GLY A 136 26.89 -5.92 14.22
CA GLY A 136 26.35 -6.17 12.87
C GLY A 136 24.98 -5.53 12.61
N LEU A 137 24.49 -4.66 13.52
CA LEU A 137 23.26 -3.91 13.32
C LEU A 137 23.38 -2.97 12.11
N LYS A 138 22.39 -2.99 11.24
CA LYS A 138 22.32 -2.14 10.05
C LYS A 138 21.33 -1.00 10.25
N SER A 139 21.63 0.15 9.65
CA SER A 139 20.75 1.33 9.61
C SER A 139 19.67 1.27 8.53
N HIS A 140 19.47 0.09 7.93
CA HIS A 140 18.38 -0.19 6.99
C HIS A 140 18.05 -1.68 6.95
N ILE A 141 16.86 -2.00 6.47
CA ILE A 141 16.38 -3.37 6.30
C ILE A 141 15.59 -3.51 5.00
N LEU A 142 15.69 -4.68 4.37
CA LEU A 142 15.07 -5.00 3.09
C LEU A 142 14.02 -6.10 3.26
N PHE A 143 12.76 -5.80 2.94
CA PHE A 143 11.69 -6.78 2.88
C PHE A 143 11.45 -7.19 1.43
N ARG A 144 12.38 -7.98 0.89
CA ARG A 144 12.42 -8.31 -0.56
C ARG A 144 11.15 -9.00 -1.05
N ALA A 145 10.55 -9.84 -0.21
CA ALA A 145 9.29 -10.53 -0.52
C ALA A 145 8.09 -9.57 -0.51
N ALA A 146 8.16 -8.49 0.25
CA ALA A 146 7.12 -7.46 0.34
C ALA A 146 7.32 -6.34 -0.69
N GLY A 147 8.53 -6.19 -1.23
CA GLY A 147 8.85 -5.14 -2.18
C GLY A 147 9.02 -3.77 -1.54
N PHE A 148 9.44 -3.70 -0.26
CA PHE A 148 9.78 -2.43 0.38
C PHE A 148 11.04 -2.53 1.23
N ALA A 149 11.60 -1.37 1.58
CA ALA A 149 12.77 -1.21 2.42
C ALA A 149 12.57 0.00 3.32
N VAL A 150 13.17 -0.03 4.51
CA VAL A 150 13.21 1.13 5.41
C VAL A 150 14.61 1.42 5.87
N SER A 151 14.89 2.68 6.15
CA SER A 151 16.13 3.12 6.75
C SER A 151 15.90 4.08 7.91
N ALA A 152 16.82 4.06 8.87
CA ALA A 152 16.93 5.13 9.85
C ALA A 152 17.29 6.46 9.16
N GLN A 153 17.08 7.55 9.90
CA GLN A 153 17.49 8.90 9.53
C GLN A 153 18.99 8.99 9.24
N THR A 154 19.38 9.73 8.19
CA THR A 154 20.77 9.80 7.71
C THR A 154 21.47 11.14 7.99
N ASN A 155 20.73 12.20 8.34
CA ASN A 155 21.24 13.55 8.62
C ASN A 155 22.02 14.22 7.47
N SER A 156 22.04 13.63 6.26
CA SER A 156 22.77 14.16 5.11
C SER A 156 22.09 13.73 3.82
N VAL A 157 21.92 14.67 2.88
CA VAL A 157 21.32 14.39 1.56
C VAL A 157 22.17 13.37 0.79
N ALA A 158 23.51 13.50 0.84
CA ALA A 158 24.41 12.55 0.20
C ALA A 158 24.23 11.13 0.77
N ARG A 159 24.20 10.98 2.10
CA ARG A 159 23.97 9.68 2.75
C ARG A 159 22.56 9.15 2.48
N ALA A 160 21.55 10.02 2.38
CA ALA A 160 20.20 9.62 2.03
C ALA A 160 20.12 9.09 0.58
N HIS A 161 20.85 9.71 -0.35
CA HIS A 161 20.98 9.26 -1.74
C HIS A 161 21.69 7.91 -1.84
N ASP A 162 22.81 7.72 -1.14
CA ASP A 162 23.51 6.43 -1.09
C ASP A 162 22.60 5.34 -0.51
N ARG A 163 21.89 5.66 0.59
CA ARG A 163 20.91 4.77 1.21
C ARG A 163 19.76 4.41 0.27
N LEU A 164 19.24 5.38 -0.47
CA LEU A 164 18.22 5.18 -1.50
C LEU A 164 18.72 4.20 -2.58
N ILE A 165 19.95 4.36 -3.07
CA ILE A 165 20.55 3.44 -4.05
C ILE A 165 20.67 2.02 -3.49
N GLU A 166 21.15 1.87 -2.26
CA GLU A 166 21.28 0.56 -1.60
C GLU A 166 19.93 -0.13 -1.45
N MET A 167 18.91 0.59 -0.98
CA MET A 167 17.54 0.08 -0.86
C MET A 167 16.97 -0.30 -2.23
N ALA A 168 17.08 0.58 -3.23
CA ALA A 168 16.57 0.36 -4.57
C ALA A 168 17.21 -0.87 -5.23
N ARG A 169 18.54 -0.99 -5.19
CA ARG A 169 19.28 -2.17 -5.68
C ARG A 169 18.88 -3.43 -4.92
N GLY A 170 18.71 -3.33 -3.59
CA GLY A 170 18.22 -4.40 -2.74
C GLY A 170 16.83 -4.92 -3.13
N LEU A 171 15.97 -4.08 -3.70
CA LEU A 171 14.67 -4.50 -4.22
C LEU A 171 14.69 -4.88 -5.70
N GLY A 172 15.85 -4.80 -6.37
CA GLY A 172 16.03 -5.16 -7.77
C GLY A 172 15.65 -4.03 -8.74
N ILE A 173 15.68 -2.78 -8.31
CA ILE A 173 15.65 -1.59 -9.17
C ILE A 173 17.10 -1.32 -9.58
N ARG A 174 17.42 -1.51 -10.86
CA ARG A 174 18.80 -1.46 -11.38
C ARG A 174 19.12 -0.18 -12.14
N GLN A 175 18.09 0.60 -12.47
CA GLN A 175 18.19 1.85 -13.18
C GLN A 175 18.92 2.90 -12.32
N ARG A 176 19.68 3.77 -12.97
CA ARG A 176 20.48 4.81 -12.31
C ARG A 176 19.57 5.89 -11.71
N ILE A 177 19.78 6.18 -10.42
CA ILE A 177 19.16 7.30 -9.71
C ILE A 177 20.17 8.44 -9.68
N GLU A 178 19.91 9.52 -10.40
CA GLU A 178 20.83 10.65 -10.48
C GLU A 178 20.82 11.46 -9.18
N ARG A 179 22.02 11.80 -8.69
CA ARG A 179 22.17 12.56 -7.44
C ARG A 179 21.61 13.97 -7.57
N GLY A 180 21.81 14.61 -8.73
CA GLY A 180 21.31 15.95 -9.01
C GLY A 180 19.78 16.06 -8.89
N ASP A 181 19.04 15.06 -9.37
CA ASP A 181 17.58 15.01 -9.23
C ASP A 181 17.17 15.02 -7.74
N ILE A 182 17.85 14.19 -6.94
CA ILE A 182 17.55 14.05 -5.50
C ILE A 182 17.94 15.31 -4.73
N GLU A 183 19.10 15.90 -5.04
CA GLU A 183 19.56 17.16 -4.44
C GLU A 183 18.61 18.32 -4.78
N HIS A 184 18.15 18.41 -6.03
CA HIS A 184 17.18 19.41 -6.45
C HIS A 184 15.91 19.37 -5.59
N PHE A 185 15.35 18.17 -5.34
CA PHE A 185 14.17 18.03 -4.49
C PHE A 185 14.45 18.23 -3.01
N SER A 186 15.69 18.00 -2.54
CA SER A 186 16.04 18.08 -1.11
C SER A 186 15.84 19.47 -0.50
N HIS A 187 15.91 20.54 -1.31
CA HIS A 187 15.64 21.91 -0.86
C HIS A 187 14.22 22.10 -0.34
N ALA A 188 13.27 21.37 -0.90
CA ALA A 188 11.86 21.46 -0.58
C ALA A 188 11.27 20.12 -0.10
N ALA A 189 12.16 19.19 0.28
CA ALA A 189 11.89 17.89 0.87
C ALA A 189 12.87 17.67 2.03
N GLN A 190 12.77 18.53 3.06
CA GLN A 190 13.72 18.52 4.18
C GLN A 190 13.79 17.15 4.87
N TRP A 191 12.64 16.45 4.91
CA TRP A 191 12.51 15.10 5.45
C TRP A 191 13.45 14.08 4.81
N LEU A 192 13.96 14.31 3.59
CA LEU A 192 14.85 13.36 2.92
C LEU A 192 16.11 13.04 3.75
N LYS A 193 16.64 14.02 4.48
CA LYS A 193 17.81 13.83 5.36
C LYS A 193 17.42 13.68 6.83
N THR A 194 16.26 14.22 7.25
CA THR A 194 15.87 14.32 8.66
C THR A 194 14.87 13.28 9.12
N ASN A 195 14.25 12.52 8.22
CA ASN A 195 13.31 11.48 8.59
C ASN A 195 13.88 10.10 8.25
N PRO A 196 13.43 9.04 8.95
CA PRO A 196 13.53 7.69 8.42
C PRO A 196 12.80 7.59 7.07
N LEU A 197 13.30 6.74 6.19
CA LEU A 197 12.81 6.64 4.83
C LEU A 197 12.15 5.28 4.60
N LEU A 198 10.97 5.29 3.97
CA LEU A 198 10.31 4.11 3.41
C LEU A 198 10.41 4.17 1.88
N LEU A 199 11.04 3.16 1.30
CA LEU A 199 11.06 2.93 -0.14
C LEU A 199 10.17 1.74 -0.48
N VAL A 200 9.17 1.95 -1.33
CA VAL A 200 8.34 0.88 -1.87
C VAL A 200 8.62 0.73 -3.36
N LYS A 201 8.93 -0.49 -3.79
CA LYS A 201 9.10 -0.86 -5.19
C LYS A 201 7.73 -1.07 -5.83
N LEU A 202 7.54 -0.48 -7.00
CA LEU A 202 6.35 -0.65 -7.83
C LEU A 202 6.65 -0.30 -9.28
N THR A 203 5.82 -0.80 -10.19
CA THR A 203 5.90 -0.46 -11.61
C THR A 203 4.80 0.56 -11.91
N SER A 204 5.14 1.85 -11.92
CA SER A 204 4.20 2.94 -12.12
C SER A 204 4.75 4.01 -13.05
N HIS A 205 3.88 4.54 -13.91
CA HIS A 205 4.17 5.64 -14.84
C HIS A 205 2.99 6.60 -14.85
N THR A 206 3.25 7.89 -14.69
CA THR A 206 2.23 8.93 -14.53
C THR A 206 2.44 10.04 -15.55
N GLY A 207 1.35 10.50 -16.16
CA GLY A 207 1.35 11.72 -16.97
C GLY A 207 1.18 12.90 -16.04
N ASP A 208 0.05 12.91 -15.33
CA ASP A 208 -0.36 13.98 -14.45
C ASP A 208 -0.08 13.70 -12.97
N MET A 209 -0.29 14.73 -12.15
CA MET A 209 -0.25 14.57 -10.70
C MET A 209 -1.42 13.69 -10.23
N TYR A 210 -1.18 12.91 -9.17
CA TYR A 210 -2.19 12.13 -8.44
C TYR A 210 -2.83 10.93 -9.14
N GLU A 211 -2.63 10.71 -10.44
CA GLU A 211 -3.30 9.62 -11.19
C GLU A 211 -3.20 8.25 -10.50
N ASN A 212 -1.99 7.92 -10.02
CA ASN A 212 -1.71 6.65 -9.34
C ASN A 212 -1.56 6.81 -7.81
N GLN A 213 -1.95 7.95 -7.23
CA GLN A 213 -1.78 8.20 -5.79
C GLN A 213 -2.52 7.19 -4.91
N PHE A 214 -3.68 6.69 -5.35
CA PHE A 214 -4.40 5.64 -4.63
C PHE A 214 -3.59 4.33 -4.53
N VAL A 215 -2.76 4.02 -5.55
CA VAL A 215 -1.84 2.87 -5.54
C VAL A 215 -0.72 3.12 -4.54
N TYR A 216 -0.09 4.29 -4.62
CA TYR A 216 1.05 4.67 -3.79
C TYR A 216 0.68 4.65 -2.31
N THR A 217 -0.45 5.29 -1.97
CA THR A 217 -0.97 5.30 -0.61
C THR A 217 -1.30 3.90 -0.12
N LEU A 218 -1.94 3.03 -0.91
CA LEU A 218 -2.21 1.65 -0.47
C LEU A 218 -0.92 0.85 -0.22
N LYS A 219 0.08 0.98 -1.10
CA LYS A 219 1.37 0.30 -0.96
C LYS A 219 2.16 0.80 0.26
N ILE A 220 2.13 2.11 0.53
CA ILE A 220 2.71 2.71 1.75
C ILE A 220 1.98 2.18 3.01
N ARG A 221 0.64 2.20 3.03
CA ARG A 221 -0.16 1.70 4.15
C ARG A 221 0.12 0.23 4.46
N SER A 222 0.29 -0.58 3.43
CA SER A 222 0.57 -2.00 3.58
C SER A 222 1.99 -2.26 4.08
N ALA A 223 2.99 -1.52 3.58
CA ALA A 223 4.35 -1.59 4.11
C ALA A 223 4.42 -1.16 5.59
N ALA A 224 3.75 -0.06 5.95
CA ALA A 224 3.64 0.38 7.34
C ALA A 224 2.93 -0.64 8.23
N SER A 225 1.82 -1.24 7.76
CA SER A 225 1.13 -2.31 8.48
C SER A 225 2.05 -3.52 8.73
N ALA A 226 2.86 -3.91 7.73
CA ALA A 226 3.83 -4.97 7.89
C ALA A 226 4.86 -4.66 8.98
N LEU A 227 5.39 -3.43 9.00
CA LEU A 227 6.34 -2.99 10.02
C LEU A 227 5.74 -3.03 11.42
N LEU A 228 4.53 -2.52 11.61
CA LEU A 228 3.85 -2.52 12.91
C LEU A 228 3.50 -3.94 13.39
N MET A 229 3.06 -4.82 12.48
CA MET A 229 2.81 -6.22 12.82
C MET A 229 4.09 -6.97 13.22
N LEU A 230 5.18 -6.75 12.49
CA LEU A 230 6.49 -7.32 12.83
C LEU A 230 7.03 -6.77 14.15
N HIS A 231 6.84 -5.47 14.40
CA HIS A 231 7.18 -4.83 15.65
C HIS A 231 6.40 -5.44 16.82
N ALA A 232 5.07 -5.51 16.74
CA ALA A 232 4.23 -6.09 17.80
C ALA A 232 4.60 -7.54 18.12
N LEU A 233 4.86 -8.35 17.10
CA LEU A 233 5.29 -9.75 17.29
C LEU A 233 6.72 -9.86 17.84
N SER A 234 7.59 -8.90 17.53
CA SER A 234 8.94 -8.84 18.11
C SER A 234 8.89 -8.43 19.58
N VAL A 235 8.09 -7.41 19.92
CA VAL A 235 7.91 -6.94 21.31
C VAL A 235 7.31 -8.03 22.18
N GLU A 236 6.30 -8.74 21.69
CA GLU A 236 5.69 -9.85 22.44
C GLU A 236 6.66 -10.99 22.73
N ARG A 237 7.64 -11.21 21.84
CA ARG A 237 8.62 -12.29 21.97
C ARG A 237 9.82 -11.90 22.82
N ASP A 238 10.39 -10.74 22.54
CA ASP A 238 11.72 -10.33 23.03
C ASP A 238 11.66 -9.16 24.03
N GLY A 239 10.48 -8.58 24.23
CA GLY A 239 10.29 -7.32 24.96
C GLY A 239 10.53 -6.08 24.10
N SER A 240 10.24 -4.92 24.66
CA SER A 240 10.48 -3.63 24.02
C SER A 240 11.98 -3.30 23.95
N ILE A 241 12.37 -2.58 22.90
CA ILE A 241 13.74 -2.09 22.76
C ILE A 241 13.91 -0.87 23.67
N ASP A 242 14.98 -0.86 24.45
CA ASP A 242 15.32 0.27 25.31
C ASP A 242 15.43 1.58 24.51
N LYS A 243 14.93 2.67 25.09
CA LYS A 243 14.84 3.99 24.46
C LYS A 243 16.19 4.47 23.94
N PHE A 244 17.24 4.30 24.75
CA PHE A 244 18.61 4.69 24.38
C PHE A 244 19.26 3.78 23.34
N SER A 245 18.65 2.64 23.03
CA SER A 245 19.06 1.73 21.95
C SER A 245 18.19 1.89 20.70
N SER A 246 17.40 2.97 20.58
CA SER A 246 16.50 3.22 19.46
C SER A 246 16.83 4.52 18.74
N SER A 247 16.93 4.46 17.40
CA SER A 247 17.13 5.68 16.60
C SER A 247 15.97 6.66 16.70
N ALA A 248 14.74 6.18 16.99
CA ALA A 248 13.55 7.04 17.16
C ALA A 248 13.63 7.94 18.39
N HIS A 249 14.52 7.67 19.34
CA HIS A 249 14.69 8.49 20.55
C HIS A 249 16.03 9.22 20.58
N VAL A 250 17.10 8.59 20.09
CA VAL A 250 18.46 9.15 20.20
C VAL A 250 18.86 10.01 19.00
N ASN A 251 18.30 9.75 17.82
CA ASN A 251 18.55 10.53 16.60
C ASN A 251 17.21 10.88 15.94
N ASN A 252 16.41 11.68 16.64
CA ASN A 252 15.09 12.10 16.19
C ASN A 252 15.06 13.60 15.88
N TRP A 253 15.37 13.95 14.62
CA TRP A 253 15.21 15.31 14.12
C TRP A 253 14.14 15.38 13.05
N GLU A 254 13.14 14.50 13.15
CA GLU A 254 12.10 14.36 12.15
C GLU A 254 11.30 15.65 11.94
N THR A 255 10.94 15.92 10.69
CA THR A 255 10.03 17.02 10.35
C THR A 255 8.67 16.49 9.93
N LEU A 256 7.62 17.28 10.17
CA LEU A 256 6.25 17.02 9.73
C LEU A 256 5.94 17.63 8.34
N ASP A 257 6.97 18.04 7.58
CA ASP A 257 6.83 18.42 6.16
C ASP A 257 6.60 17.18 5.25
N ILE A 258 5.56 16.41 5.56
CA ILE A 258 5.26 15.11 4.95
C ILE A 258 4.22 15.21 3.82
N ARG A 259 3.97 16.44 3.32
CA ARG A 259 2.91 16.74 2.33
C ARG A 259 3.25 16.31 0.91
N HIS A 260 4.31 15.54 0.72
CA HIS A 260 4.77 15.10 -0.59
C HIS A 260 5.58 13.82 -0.49
N TYR A 261 5.69 13.12 -1.61
CA TYR A 261 6.53 11.94 -1.80
C TYR A 261 7.37 12.11 -3.05
N LEU A 262 8.44 11.31 -3.16
CA LEU A 262 9.20 11.21 -4.40
C LEU A 262 8.79 9.92 -5.12
N ILE A 263 8.57 10.01 -6.42
CA ILE A 263 8.46 8.85 -7.30
C ILE A 263 9.68 8.77 -8.18
N GLY A 264 10.14 7.55 -8.44
CA GLY A 264 11.15 7.25 -9.43
C GLY A 264 10.58 6.29 -10.46
N GLU A 265 10.39 6.72 -11.70
CA GLU A 265 9.82 5.93 -12.79
C GLU A 265 10.94 5.25 -13.60
N GLY A 266 10.86 3.92 -13.75
CA GLY A 266 11.85 3.12 -14.46
C GLY A 266 11.74 3.25 -15.97
N ARG A 267 12.73 3.85 -16.64
CA ARG A 267 12.73 4.02 -18.10
C ARG A 267 13.65 3.03 -18.83
N ARG A 268 13.38 2.79 -20.12
CA ARG A 268 14.26 1.99 -21.00
C ARG A 268 15.65 2.59 -21.18
N SER A 269 15.78 3.92 -21.07
CA SER A 269 17.06 4.64 -21.10
C SER A 269 18.06 4.21 -20.02
N GLY A 270 17.62 3.42 -19.02
CA GLY A 270 18.46 2.99 -17.91
C GLY A 270 18.55 4.00 -16.76
N LYS A 271 17.88 5.15 -16.88
CA LYS A 271 17.75 6.16 -15.83
C LYS A 271 16.37 6.07 -15.15
N ILE A 272 16.32 6.44 -13.88
CA ILE A 272 15.08 6.73 -13.16
C ILE A 272 14.71 8.19 -13.44
N ALA A 273 13.46 8.43 -13.84
CA ALA A 273 12.92 9.78 -13.85
C ALA A 273 12.29 10.08 -12.50
N THR A 274 12.85 11.03 -11.77
CA THR A 274 12.39 11.37 -10.42
C THR A 274 11.42 12.55 -10.47
N ARG A 275 10.31 12.46 -9.74
CA ARG A 275 9.36 13.56 -9.55
C ARG A 275 9.02 13.69 -8.09
N ARG A 276 8.87 14.92 -7.62
CA ARG A 276 8.21 15.24 -6.36
C ARG A 276 6.73 15.48 -6.61
N VAL A 277 5.87 14.77 -5.88
CA VAL A 277 4.42 14.89 -6.02
C VAL A 277 3.83 15.27 -4.67
N PRO A 278 3.04 16.36 -4.58
CA PRO A 278 2.30 16.66 -3.37
C PRO A 278 1.32 15.52 -3.01
N MET A 279 0.81 15.54 -1.80
CA MET A 279 -0.23 14.62 -1.35
C MET A 279 -1.59 15.31 -1.38
N ASN A 280 -2.54 14.72 -2.13
CA ASN A 280 -3.92 15.18 -2.16
C ASN A 280 -4.76 14.25 -1.27
N VAL A 281 -4.46 14.26 0.02
CA VAL A 281 -5.16 13.47 1.05
C VAL A 281 -5.42 14.33 2.27
N SER A 282 -6.38 13.95 3.12
CA SER A 282 -6.72 14.71 4.32
C SER A 282 -5.53 14.79 5.27
N ALA A 283 -5.49 15.82 6.13
CA ALA A 283 -4.44 15.97 7.14
C ALA A 283 -4.36 14.75 8.08
N LEU A 284 -5.51 14.15 8.42
CA LEU A 284 -5.57 12.95 9.24
C LEU A 284 -4.97 11.74 8.52
N ASP A 285 -5.28 11.56 7.23
CA ASP A 285 -4.72 10.46 6.45
C ASP A 285 -3.20 10.64 6.22
N LEU A 286 -2.72 11.88 6.09
CA LEU A 286 -1.29 12.20 6.04
C LEU A 286 -0.58 11.75 7.32
N ALA A 287 -1.08 12.19 8.48
CA ALA A 287 -0.51 11.82 9.77
C ALA A 287 -0.50 10.29 9.95
N ARG A 288 -1.61 9.63 9.64
CA ARG A 288 -1.72 8.16 9.69
C ARG A 288 -0.81 7.45 8.68
N LEU A 289 -0.47 8.08 7.56
CA LEU A 289 0.41 7.48 6.56
C LEU A 289 1.87 7.48 7.03
N SER A 290 2.35 8.59 7.60
CA SER A 290 3.74 8.74 8.04
C SER A 290 4.00 8.14 9.42
N ASP A 291 3.04 8.20 10.34
CA ASP A 291 3.20 7.78 11.73
C ASP A 291 3.30 6.25 11.83
N VAL A 292 4.52 5.78 12.08
CA VAL A 292 4.87 4.38 12.22
C VAL A 292 5.73 4.25 13.47
N ALA A 293 5.11 4.40 14.64
CA ALA A 293 5.78 4.25 15.93
C ALA A 293 6.13 2.76 16.19
N ALA A 294 7.21 2.33 15.54
CA ALA A 294 7.77 1.01 15.67
C ALA A 294 9.29 1.11 15.71
N VAL A 295 9.89 0.25 16.53
CA VAL A 295 11.34 0.05 16.56
C VAL A 295 11.65 -1.35 16.06
N VAL A 296 12.51 -1.44 15.03
CA VAL A 296 12.88 -2.71 14.38
C VAL A 296 14.35 -3.03 14.63
N SER A 297 14.64 -4.26 15.04
CA SER A 297 16.00 -4.79 15.14
C SER A 297 16.34 -5.66 13.92
N THR A 298 17.43 -5.33 13.22
CA THR A 298 17.89 -6.12 12.06
C THR A 298 18.31 -7.53 12.46
N GLU A 299 18.96 -7.67 13.60
CA GLU A 299 19.28 -8.96 14.23
C GLU A 299 18.02 -9.79 14.54
N ALA A 300 17.02 -9.19 15.21
CA ALA A 300 15.78 -9.90 15.53
C ALA A 300 15.04 -10.38 14.27
N MET A 301 15.06 -9.56 13.20
CA MET A 301 14.47 -9.90 11.90
C MET A 301 15.21 -11.03 11.18
N GLU A 302 16.49 -11.25 11.48
CA GLU A 302 17.26 -12.36 10.90
C GLU A 302 16.92 -13.73 11.51
N THR A 303 16.25 -13.76 12.67
CA THR A 303 15.80 -15.01 13.31
C THR A 303 14.80 -15.78 12.44
N ASN A 304 14.84 -17.13 12.51
CA ASN A 304 13.94 -18.00 11.74
C ASN A 304 12.45 -17.76 12.05
N THR A 305 12.15 -17.39 13.29
CA THR A 305 10.78 -17.09 13.72
C THR A 305 10.29 -15.78 13.10
N MET A 306 11.07 -14.69 13.12
CA MET A 306 10.66 -13.44 12.47
C MET A 306 10.56 -13.60 10.95
N LYS A 307 11.48 -14.33 10.31
CA LYS A 307 11.37 -14.67 8.89
C LYS A 307 10.11 -15.47 8.55
N ARG A 308 9.56 -16.23 9.50
CA ARG A 308 8.27 -16.93 9.32
C ARG A 308 7.10 -15.97 9.42
N PHE A 309 7.11 -15.09 10.42
CA PHE A 309 6.09 -14.05 10.57
C PHE A 309 6.08 -13.09 9.38
N GLU A 310 7.25 -12.63 8.93
CA GLU A 310 7.38 -11.80 7.73
C GLU A 310 6.71 -12.49 6.53
N ARG A 311 7.03 -13.76 6.27
CA ARG A 311 6.41 -14.49 5.15
C ARG A 311 4.89 -14.56 5.27
N GLN A 312 4.36 -14.81 6.46
CA GLN A 312 2.90 -14.90 6.69
C GLN A 312 2.22 -13.54 6.51
N ILE A 313 2.77 -12.49 7.13
CA ILE A 313 2.27 -11.11 7.05
C ILE A 313 2.29 -10.62 5.60
N VAL A 314 3.41 -10.81 4.90
CA VAL A 314 3.57 -10.39 3.51
C VAL A 314 2.61 -11.12 2.59
N ALA A 315 2.43 -12.44 2.76
CA ALA A 315 1.45 -13.20 1.99
C ALA A 315 0.02 -12.70 2.22
N ALA A 316 -0.34 -12.42 3.48
CA ALA A 316 -1.66 -11.90 3.83
C ALA A 316 -1.90 -10.49 3.25
N LEU A 317 -0.98 -9.55 3.49
CA LEU A 317 -1.09 -8.18 2.96
C LEU A 317 -1.16 -8.18 1.43
N LYS A 318 -0.34 -8.98 0.74
CA LYS A 318 -0.41 -9.10 -0.72
C LYS A 318 -1.76 -9.60 -1.22
N THR A 319 -2.35 -10.56 -0.52
CA THR A 319 -3.69 -11.07 -0.84
C THR A 319 -4.76 -9.98 -0.69
N VAL A 320 -4.66 -9.18 0.37
CA VAL A 320 -5.56 -8.05 0.62
C VAL A 320 -5.36 -6.94 -0.41
N GLU A 321 -4.13 -6.55 -0.72
CA GLU A 321 -3.83 -5.54 -1.75
C GLU A 321 -4.39 -5.93 -3.11
N GLN A 322 -4.13 -7.16 -3.56
CA GLN A 322 -4.60 -7.66 -4.85
C GLN A 322 -6.12 -7.70 -4.92
N GLY A 323 -6.78 -8.19 -3.87
CA GLY A 323 -8.22 -8.19 -3.77
C GLY A 323 -8.81 -6.78 -3.72
N TYR A 324 -8.20 -5.87 -2.96
CA TYR A 324 -8.64 -4.48 -2.88
C TYR A 324 -8.54 -3.77 -4.23
N PHE A 325 -7.43 -3.91 -4.96
CA PHE A 325 -7.34 -3.35 -6.31
C PHE A 325 -8.39 -3.96 -7.24
N ARG A 326 -8.50 -5.30 -7.26
CA ARG A 326 -9.42 -6.02 -8.14
C ARG A 326 -10.88 -5.66 -7.90
N HIS A 327 -11.31 -5.63 -6.64
CA HIS A 327 -12.73 -5.53 -6.31
C HIS A 327 -13.18 -4.09 -5.99
N VAL A 328 -12.27 -3.22 -5.56
CA VAL A 328 -12.62 -1.83 -5.21
C VAL A 328 -12.32 -0.86 -6.34
N HIS A 329 -11.18 -1.00 -7.03
CA HIS A 329 -10.73 -0.02 -8.03
C HIS A 329 -11.02 -0.46 -9.47
N LEU A 330 -10.91 -1.75 -9.78
CA LEU A 330 -11.08 -2.27 -11.14
C LEU A 330 -12.53 -2.62 -11.53
N THR A 331 -13.52 -2.20 -10.73
CA THR A 331 -14.95 -2.46 -10.97
C THR A 331 -15.24 -3.95 -11.22
N ALA A 332 -14.82 -4.84 -10.32
CA ALA A 332 -15.37 -6.19 -10.30
C ALA A 332 -16.82 -6.09 -9.79
N GLY A 333 -17.82 -6.54 -10.56
CA GLY A 333 -19.25 -6.37 -10.27
C GLY A 333 -19.77 -6.93 -8.92
N SER A 334 -18.91 -7.46 -8.04
CA SER A 334 -19.25 -7.95 -6.71
C SER A 334 -19.17 -6.85 -5.64
N LYS A 335 -20.33 -6.26 -5.32
CA LYS A 335 -20.46 -5.28 -4.22
C LYS A 335 -20.00 -5.86 -2.87
N MET A 336 -20.18 -7.16 -2.63
CA MET A 336 -19.82 -7.80 -1.37
C MET A 336 -18.30 -7.93 -1.22
N GLU A 337 -17.57 -8.38 -2.26
CA GLU A 337 -16.11 -8.47 -2.21
C GLU A 337 -15.50 -7.07 -2.03
N ALA A 338 -16.04 -6.07 -2.73
CA ALA A 338 -15.61 -4.69 -2.56
C ALA A 338 -15.79 -4.20 -1.11
N ARG A 339 -16.94 -4.49 -0.48
CA ARG A 339 -17.17 -4.16 0.94
C ARG A 339 -16.22 -4.90 1.87
N PHE A 340 -16.01 -6.20 1.63
CA PHE A 340 -15.11 -7.01 2.44
C PHE A 340 -13.68 -6.47 2.39
N TYR A 341 -13.10 -6.28 1.20
CA TYR A 341 -11.73 -5.77 1.10
C TYR A 341 -11.58 -4.34 1.62
N LYS A 342 -12.59 -3.47 1.44
CA LYS A 342 -12.61 -2.15 2.09
C LYS A 342 -12.53 -2.28 3.61
N ARG A 343 -13.37 -3.14 4.18
CA ARG A 343 -13.41 -3.40 5.62
C ARG A 343 -12.08 -3.94 6.15
N ILE A 344 -11.44 -4.87 5.45
CA ILE A 344 -10.12 -5.39 5.87
C ILE A 344 -9.05 -4.28 5.84
N VAL A 345 -9.03 -3.42 4.82
CA VAL A 345 -8.12 -2.25 4.78
C VAL A 345 -8.44 -1.27 5.90
N THR A 346 -9.72 -1.00 6.19
CA THR A 346 -10.13 -0.16 7.32
C THR A 346 -9.69 -0.75 8.67
N ALA A 347 -9.75 -2.07 8.85
CA ALA A 347 -9.24 -2.72 10.05
C ALA A 347 -7.73 -2.50 10.22
N LEU A 348 -6.96 -2.52 9.12
CA LEU A 348 -5.54 -2.17 9.13
C LEU A 348 -5.33 -0.70 9.50
N ASP A 349 -6.11 0.22 8.96
CA ASP A 349 -5.99 1.65 9.27
C ASP A 349 -6.23 1.91 10.78
N TRP A 350 -7.22 1.26 11.40
CA TRP A 350 -7.45 1.32 12.85
C TRP A 350 -6.33 0.65 13.65
N PHE A 351 -5.84 -0.50 13.20
CA PHE A 351 -4.71 -1.17 13.84
C PHE A 351 -3.47 -0.27 13.84
N ARG A 352 -3.16 0.38 12.72
CA ARG A 352 -2.03 1.32 12.62
C ARG A 352 -2.19 2.50 13.57
N GLN A 353 -3.40 3.05 13.68
CA GLN A 353 -3.69 4.13 14.63
C GLN A 353 -3.46 3.72 16.09
N SER A 354 -3.55 2.43 16.44
CA SER A 354 -3.23 1.98 17.80
C SER A 354 -1.75 2.11 18.20
N PHE A 355 -0.87 2.44 17.24
CA PHE A 355 0.54 2.75 17.47
C PHE A 355 0.82 4.26 17.36
N GLY A 356 -0.20 5.12 17.35
CA GLY A 356 0.02 6.55 17.16
C GLY A 356 1.03 7.09 18.18
N SER A 357 2.09 7.75 17.72
CA SER A 357 3.15 8.28 18.60
C SER A 357 2.64 9.35 19.57
N HIS A 358 1.55 10.01 19.19
CA HIS A 358 0.84 11.02 19.96
C HIS A 358 -0.47 10.49 20.57
N ALA A 359 -0.82 9.22 20.31
CA ALA A 359 -2.03 8.63 20.84
C ALA A 359 -1.80 8.31 22.32
N ASN A 360 -2.70 8.80 23.18
CA ASN A 360 -2.73 8.32 24.56
C ASN A 360 -3.19 6.85 24.60
N GLU A 361 -2.94 6.18 25.73
CA GLU A 361 -3.30 4.77 25.89
C GLU A 361 -4.80 4.50 25.60
N SER A 362 -5.67 5.45 25.93
CA SER A 362 -7.10 5.33 25.68
C SER A 362 -7.45 5.34 24.19
N GLU A 363 -6.81 6.20 23.40
CA GLU A 363 -6.95 6.22 21.94
C GLU A 363 -6.44 4.93 21.31
N ALA A 364 -5.31 4.41 21.79
CA ALA A 364 -4.77 3.13 21.33
C ALA A 364 -5.72 1.96 21.62
N ILE A 365 -6.30 1.93 22.82
CA ILE A 365 -7.32 0.95 23.23
C ILE A 365 -8.54 1.02 22.31
N VAL A 366 -9.09 2.23 22.10
CA VAL A 366 -10.27 2.43 21.24
C VAL A 366 -9.98 2.02 19.80
N ALA A 367 -8.86 2.47 19.23
CA ALA A 367 -8.47 2.15 17.85
C ALA A 367 -8.30 0.63 17.66
N LEU A 368 -7.62 -0.04 18.59
CA LEU A 368 -7.39 -1.48 18.49
C LEU A 368 -8.68 -2.30 18.68
N ALA A 369 -9.59 -1.86 19.56
CA ALA A 369 -10.89 -2.49 19.72
C ALA A 369 -11.70 -2.36 18.42
N VAL A 370 -11.74 -1.16 17.83
CA VAL A 370 -12.41 -0.95 16.53
C VAL A 370 -11.74 -1.78 15.42
N ALA A 371 -10.42 -1.96 15.44
CA ALA A 371 -9.71 -2.82 14.51
C ALA A 371 -10.19 -4.28 14.62
N PHE A 372 -10.30 -4.84 15.82
CA PHE A 372 -10.83 -6.18 16.04
C PHE A 372 -12.30 -6.32 15.62
N GLU A 373 -13.16 -5.34 15.93
CA GLU A 373 -14.57 -5.36 15.49
C GLU A 373 -14.62 -5.38 13.96
N THR A 374 -13.84 -4.51 13.33
CA THR A 374 -13.78 -4.38 11.88
C THR A 374 -13.20 -5.64 11.24
N LEU A 375 -12.24 -6.33 11.85
CA LEU A 375 -11.65 -7.54 11.31
C LEU A 375 -12.52 -8.79 11.50
N LEU A 376 -13.08 -8.98 12.70
CA LEU A 376 -13.60 -10.27 13.16
C LEU A 376 -15.14 -10.35 13.25
N THR A 377 -15.88 -9.29 12.93
CA THR A 377 -17.36 -9.36 12.90
C THR A 377 -17.89 -9.29 11.47
N ASP A 378 -19.19 -9.53 11.26
CA ASP A 378 -19.85 -9.42 9.95
C ASP A 378 -20.82 -8.24 9.92
N HIS A 379 -21.59 -8.08 10.98
CA HIS A 379 -22.50 -6.96 11.24
C HIS A 379 -22.60 -6.75 12.76
N TYR A 380 -23.11 -5.59 13.18
CA TYR A 380 -23.35 -5.32 14.59
C TYR A 380 -24.47 -6.21 15.12
N GLN A 381 -24.22 -6.89 16.25
CA GLN A 381 -25.19 -7.72 16.97
C GLN A 381 -24.81 -7.79 18.45
N PRO A 382 -25.76 -8.05 19.37
CA PRO A 382 -25.45 -8.28 20.78
C PRO A 382 -24.36 -9.34 20.99
N GLY A 383 -23.58 -9.19 22.07
CA GLY A 383 -22.50 -10.12 22.42
C GLY A 383 -21.25 -9.98 21.56
N VAL A 384 -20.91 -8.77 21.09
CA VAL A 384 -19.72 -8.51 20.25
C VAL A 384 -18.43 -9.01 20.90
N ALA A 385 -18.22 -8.73 22.19
CA ALA A 385 -16.99 -9.08 22.90
C ALA A 385 -16.75 -10.61 22.93
N GLU A 386 -17.75 -11.40 23.33
CA GLU A 386 -17.65 -12.86 23.36
C GLU A 386 -17.47 -13.46 21.97
N ARG A 387 -18.14 -12.90 20.96
CA ARG A 387 -17.96 -13.32 19.56
C ARG A 387 -16.54 -13.08 19.07
N ILE A 388 -15.97 -11.92 19.40
CA ILE A 388 -14.61 -11.56 19.01
C ILE A 388 -13.59 -12.43 19.74
N LYS A 389 -13.76 -12.66 21.04
CA LYS A 389 -12.94 -13.59 21.83
C LYS A 389 -12.96 -14.99 21.22
N ARG A 390 -14.14 -15.51 20.87
CA ARG A 390 -14.31 -16.82 20.24
C ARG A 390 -13.59 -16.89 18.89
N ARG A 391 -13.86 -15.93 17.99
CA ARG A 391 -13.26 -15.88 16.65
C ARG A 391 -11.75 -15.68 16.70
N ALA A 392 -11.25 -14.88 17.64
CA ALA A 392 -9.82 -14.74 17.90
C ALA A 392 -9.20 -16.08 18.34
N GLY A 393 -9.90 -16.85 19.18
CA GLY A 393 -9.51 -18.21 19.55
C GLY A 393 -9.41 -19.17 18.35
N ILE A 394 -10.39 -19.11 17.43
CA ILE A 394 -10.35 -19.88 16.18
C ILE A 394 -9.14 -19.47 15.32
N CYS A 395 -8.92 -18.15 15.15
CA CYS A 395 -7.80 -17.62 14.40
C CYS A 395 -6.45 -18.06 14.97
N MET A 396 -6.30 -18.10 16.29
CA MET A 396 -5.05 -18.42 16.97
C MET A 396 -4.95 -19.88 17.41
N LYS A 397 -5.81 -20.78 16.91
CA LYS A 397 -5.74 -22.21 17.23
C LYS A 397 -4.34 -22.77 16.98
N GLY A 398 -3.74 -23.36 18.02
CA GLY A 398 -2.37 -23.90 17.98
C GLY A 398 -1.26 -22.90 18.31
N VAL A 399 -1.57 -21.63 18.57
CA VAL A 399 -0.61 -20.67 19.13
C VAL A 399 -0.46 -20.93 20.64
N PRO A 400 0.75 -20.91 21.20
CA PRO A 400 0.93 -20.99 22.65
C PRO A 400 0.24 -19.83 23.38
N ARG A 401 -0.32 -20.08 24.57
CA ARG A 401 -0.95 -19.05 25.44
C ARG A 401 -2.11 -18.28 24.77
N VAL A 402 -2.89 -18.94 23.91
CA VAL A 402 -4.10 -18.37 23.29
C VAL A 402 -5.05 -17.74 24.30
N SER A 403 -5.23 -18.37 25.47
CA SER A 403 -6.08 -17.83 26.54
C SER A 403 -5.61 -16.44 27.01
N SER A 404 -4.30 -16.20 27.10
CA SER A 404 -3.75 -14.89 27.46
C SER A 404 -4.03 -13.83 26.39
N TYR A 405 -3.96 -14.20 25.10
CA TYR A 405 -4.33 -13.28 24.02
C TYR A 405 -5.83 -12.97 24.03
N GLN A 406 -6.68 -13.99 24.20
CA GLN A 406 -8.13 -13.80 24.30
C GLN A 406 -8.50 -12.92 25.49
N GLN A 407 -7.83 -13.10 26.62
CA GLN A 407 -8.04 -12.30 27.82
C GLN A 407 -7.65 -10.83 27.58
N SER A 408 -6.48 -10.55 26.98
CA SER A 408 -6.08 -9.18 26.66
C SER A 408 -7.00 -8.51 25.63
N ILE A 409 -7.59 -9.27 24.70
CA ILE A 409 -8.64 -8.74 23.82
C ILE A 409 -9.89 -8.38 24.62
N ILE A 410 -10.35 -9.24 25.54
CA ILE A 410 -11.53 -8.94 26.36
C ILE A 410 -11.32 -7.72 27.26
N GLU A 411 -10.16 -7.63 27.92
CA GLU A 411 -9.75 -6.46 28.72
C GLU A 411 -9.78 -5.18 27.89
N LEU A 412 -9.28 -5.23 26.66
CA LEU A 412 -9.34 -4.11 25.71
C LEU A 412 -10.77 -3.67 25.41
N TYR A 413 -11.71 -4.60 25.25
CA TYR A 413 -13.12 -4.27 24.99
C TYR A 413 -13.81 -3.66 26.21
N HIS A 414 -13.55 -4.18 27.40
CA HIS A 414 -14.07 -3.61 28.64
C HIS A 414 -13.51 -2.20 28.86
N ALA A 415 -12.20 -2.01 28.68
CA ALA A 415 -11.56 -0.71 28.77
C ALA A 415 -12.14 0.28 27.76
N ARG A 416 -12.33 -0.12 26.50
CA ARG A 416 -13.00 0.72 25.48
C ARG A 416 -14.43 1.09 25.89
N GLY A 417 -15.17 0.16 26.50
CA GLY A 417 -16.51 0.44 27.04
C GLY A 417 -16.48 1.53 28.11
N SER A 418 -15.60 1.41 29.10
CA SER A 418 -15.43 2.43 30.15
C SER A 418 -14.97 3.78 29.57
N ILE A 419 -13.96 3.81 28.71
CA ILE A 419 -13.47 5.05 28.09
C ILE A 419 -14.58 5.77 27.32
N VAL A 420 -15.34 5.05 26.48
CA VAL A 420 -16.35 5.65 25.60
C VAL A 420 -17.63 6.02 26.35
N HIS A 421 -18.03 5.26 27.37
CA HIS A 421 -19.31 5.45 28.04
C HIS A 421 -19.22 6.19 29.37
N THR A 422 -18.11 6.07 30.11
CA THR A 422 -17.93 6.70 31.42
C THR A 422 -16.78 7.72 31.46
N GLY A 423 -15.95 7.79 30.41
CA GLY A 423 -14.80 8.69 30.36
C GLY A 423 -13.66 8.29 31.29
N GLU A 424 -13.70 7.07 31.86
CA GLU A 424 -12.66 6.57 32.76
C GLU A 424 -11.35 6.29 32.03
N LEU A 425 -10.26 6.92 32.51
CA LEU A 425 -8.90 6.74 32.01
C LEU A 425 -8.09 5.79 32.91
N GLY A 426 -6.97 5.26 32.39
CA GLY A 426 -6.03 4.44 33.17
C GLY A 426 -6.42 2.96 33.32
N GLN A 427 -7.23 2.44 32.39
CA GLN A 427 -7.63 1.04 32.37
C GLN A 427 -6.44 0.14 32.03
N ALA A 428 -6.16 -0.86 32.87
CA ALA A 428 -5.07 -1.82 32.65
C ALA A 428 -5.43 -2.82 31.53
N ALA A 429 -5.18 -2.44 30.27
CA ALA A 429 -5.27 -3.36 29.13
C ALA A 429 -3.87 -3.61 28.56
N ASN A 430 -3.52 -4.88 28.33
CA ASN A 430 -2.24 -5.19 27.69
C ASN A 430 -2.33 -4.94 26.17
N VAL A 431 -2.12 -3.68 25.77
CA VAL A 431 -2.22 -3.21 24.37
C VAL A 431 -1.20 -3.94 23.48
N GLU A 432 0.04 -4.11 23.93
CA GLU A 432 1.10 -4.78 23.15
C GLU A 432 0.71 -6.22 22.77
N ARG A 433 0.20 -7.00 23.74
CA ARG A 433 -0.28 -8.37 23.48
C ARG A 433 -1.49 -8.38 22.56
N ALA A 434 -2.41 -7.43 22.73
CA ALA A 434 -3.57 -7.30 21.85
C ALA A 434 -3.16 -6.92 20.41
N GLN A 435 -2.14 -6.09 20.22
CA GLN A 435 -1.58 -5.75 18.91
C GLN A 435 -0.95 -6.99 18.24
N ALA A 436 -0.19 -7.79 18.99
CA ALA A 436 0.34 -9.06 18.51
C ALA A 436 -0.79 -10.05 18.15
N ALA A 437 -1.85 -10.11 18.97
CA ALA A 437 -3.02 -10.93 18.67
C ALA A 437 -3.72 -10.49 17.37
N PHE A 438 -3.82 -9.19 17.12
CA PHE A 438 -4.40 -8.66 15.89
C PHE A 438 -3.61 -9.12 14.66
N ALA A 439 -2.27 -9.01 14.68
CA ALA A 439 -1.41 -9.46 13.60
C ALA A 439 -1.61 -10.96 13.28
N ARG A 440 -1.71 -11.79 14.33
CA ARG A 440 -2.00 -13.23 14.19
C ARG A 440 -3.39 -13.49 13.62
N CYS A 441 -4.41 -12.80 14.13
CA CYS A 441 -5.78 -12.92 13.65
C CYS A 441 -5.92 -12.50 12.19
N PHE A 442 -5.28 -11.40 11.80
CA PHE A 442 -5.27 -10.90 10.42
C PHE A 442 -4.69 -11.95 9.47
N CYS A 443 -3.47 -12.44 9.75
CA CYS A 443 -2.82 -13.44 8.90
C CYS A 443 -3.65 -14.72 8.80
N SER A 444 -4.20 -15.16 9.92
CA SER A 444 -5.04 -16.36 10.00
C SER A 444 -6.31 -16.21 9.16
N LEU A 445 -7.08 -15.13 9.34
CA LEU A 445 -8.30 -14.87 8.58
C LEU A 445 -8.03 -14.79 7.07
N VAL A 446 -7.03 -14.00 6.68
CA VAL A 446 -6.69 -13.79 5.26
C VAL A 446 -6.20 -15.07 4.60
N SER A 447 -5.47 -15.93 5.33
CA SER A 447 -5.02 -17.22 4.79
C SER A 447 -6.16 -18.19 4.44
N ARG A 448 -7.37 -17.95 4.97
CA ARG A 448 -8.57 -18.76 4.67
C ARG A 448 -9.38 -18.21 3.50
N LEU A 449 -8.99 -17.09 2.91
CA LEU A 449 -9.70 -16.55 1.76
C LEU A 449 -9.68 -17.55 0.60
N PRO A 450 -10.86 -17.85 0.00
CA PRO A 450 -10.92 -18.75 -1.13
C PRO A 450 -10.24 -18.11 -2.34
N SER A 451 -9.74 -18.94 -3.25
CA SER A 451 -9.32 -18.47 -4.58
C SER A 451 -10.50 -18.04 -5.46
N GLY A 452 -11.72 -18.45 -5.09
CA GLY A 452 -12.98 -18.11 -5.75
C GLY A 452 -13.72 -16.94 -5.09
N ARG A 453 -15.06 -16.92 -5.26
CA ARG A 453 -15.90 -15.87 -4.68
C ARG A 453 -16.08 -16.07 -3.18
N LEU A 454 -16.19 -14.95 -2.47
CA LEU A 454 -16.60 -14.95 -1.06
C LEU A 454 -18.08 -15.35 -0.90
N PRO A 455 -18.47 -15.91 0.25
CA PRO A 455 -19.87 -16.18 0.59
C PRO A 455 -20.72 -14.90 0.56
N ASN A 456 -21.98 -15.01 0.13
CA ASN A 456 -22.88 -13.86 -0.04
C ASN A 456 -23.31 -13.20 1.28
N SER A 457 -23.30 -13.95 2.38
CA SER A 457 -23.59 -13.48 3.73
C SER A 457 -22.48 -13.92 4.70
N ASP A 458 -22.30 -13.16 5.78
CA ASP A 458 -21.39 -13.46 6.89
C ASP A 458 -20.02 -14.02 6.48
N PRO A 459 -19.25 -13.29 5.63
CA PRO A 459 -17.99 -13.79 5.09
C PRO A 459 -17.00 -14.18 6.19
N VAL A 460 -16.89 -13.43 7.28
CA VAL A 460 -15.96 -13.73 8.37
C VAL A 460 -16.39 -15.00 9.12
N ARG A 461 -17.68 -15.13 9.46
CA ARG A 461 -18.24 -16.35 10.07
C ARG A 461 -17.89 -17.59 9.24
N ASN A 462 -18.15 -17.53 7.94
CA ASN A 462 -17.95 -18.64 7.01
C ASN A 462 -16.48 -18.98 6.84
N LEU A 463 -15.62 -17.97 6.69
CA LEU A 463 -14.16 -18.17 6.59
C LEU A 463 -13.59 -18.84 7.84
N LEU A 464 -14.14 -18.54 9.02
CA LEU A 464 -13.68 -19.12 10.28
C LEU A 464 -14.36 -20.46 10.62
N GLY A 465 -15.40 -20.86 9.89
CA GLY A 465 -16.22 -22.02 10.25
C GLY A 465 -16.89 -21.85 11.63
N ASP A 466 -17.26 -20.61 11.98
CA ASP A 466 -17.83 -20.28 13.29
C ASP A 466 -19.31 -20.67 13.35
N THR A 467 -19.61 -21.82 13.97
CA THR A 467 -20.95 -22.39 14.04
C THR A 467 -21.81 -21.86 15.18
N GLY A 468 -21.25 -21.10 16.13
CA GLY A 468 -21.95 -20.64 17.33
C GLY A 468 -22.15 -19.13 17.45
#